data_AF-A0A4Z2BDT3-F1
#
_entry.id   AF-A0A4Z2BDT3-F1
#
_cell.length_a   1.000
_cell.length_b   1.000
_cell.length_c   1.000
_cell.angle_alpha   90.00
_cell.angle_beta   90.00
_cell.angle_gamma   90.00
#
_symmetry.space_group_name_H-M   'P 1'
#
loop_
_entity.id
_entity.type
_entity.pdbx_description
1 polymer ?
#
loop_
_entity_poly.entity_id
_entity_poly.type
_entity_poly.pdbx_seq_one_letter_code
_entity_poly.pdbx_strand_id
1 'polypeptide(L)'
;MFAFAVHVGPSFLQPEKMHGYLAAHKQKLQSFLQIVVFQIRVDECPSSGCAGASGCTNVLNVRDAPMVVDCGSMSLVSVTLESTAVCSCPGRDQTHQPCSAYPRNPCFNGGVCVDTQHGY
;
A
#
# COMPACT_ATOMS: atom_id res chain seq x y z
N MET A 1 -3.77 -0.32 2.98
CA MET A 1 -2.52 0.49 2.98
C MET A 1 -1.34 -0.47 3.00
N PHE A 2 -0.66 -0.65 1.87
CA PHE A 2 0.62 -1.38 1.87
C PHE A 2 1.69 -0.46 2.42
N ALA A 3 2.38 -0.89 3.48
CA ALA A 3 3.54 -0.19 4.03
C ALA A 3 4.78 -0.69 3.27
N PHE A 4 5.37 0.17 2.43
CA PHE A 4 6.70 -0.11 1.88
C PHE A 4 7.74 0.23 2.95
N ALA A 5 8.34 -0.84 3.43
CA ALA A 5 9.48 -0.88 4.31
C ALA A 5 10.77 -0.74 3.50
N VAL A 6 11.61 0.24 3.80
CA VAL A 6 12.99 0.21 3.29
C VAL A 6 13.92 -0.17 4.43
N HIS A 7 14.59 -1.29 4.23
CA HIS A 7 15.59 -1.82 5.14
C HIS A 7 16.94 -1.17 4.81
N VAL A 8 17.50 -0.41 5.74
CA VAL A 8 18.82 0.22 5.60
C VAL A 8 19.71 -0.29 6.73
N GLY A 9 20.61 -1.22 6.41
CA GLY A 9 21.46 -1.87 7.41
C GLY A 9 20.60 -2.62 8.44
N PRO A 10 20.75 -2.42 9.76
CA PRO A 10 19.89 -3.02 10.79
C PRO A 10 18.60 -2.23 11.08
N SER A 11 18.32 -1.16 10.33
CA SER A 11 17.25 -0.21 10.66
C SER A 11 16.14 -0.17 9.61
N PHE A 12 14.91 0.02 10.09
CA PHE A 12 13.71 0.16 9.27
C PHE A 12 13.31 1.63 9.15
N LEU A 13 13.16 2.12 7.92
CA LEU A 13 12.58 3.43 7.68
C LEU A 13 11.05 3.33 7.61
N GLN A 14 10.37 4.11 8.46
CA GLN A 14 8.92 4.24 8.41
C GLN A 14 8.46 4.75 7.02
N PRO A 15 7.34 4.22 6.47
CA PRO A 15 6.82 4.64 5.17
C PRO A 15 6.57 6.15 5.08
N GLU A 16 6.11 6.77 6.17
CA GLU A 16 5.84 8.20 6.25
C GLU A 16 7.11 9.04 6.05
N LYS A 17 8.22 8.57 6.63
CA LYS A 17 9.53 9.20 6.47
C LYS A 17 10.03 9.07 5.03
N MET A 18 9.83 7.91 4.40
CA MET A 18 10.19 7.69 2.99
C MET A 18 9.38 8.57 2.04
N HIS A 19 8.07 8.68 2.25
CA HIS A 19 7.24 9.62 1.49
C HIS A 19 7.74 11.06 1.59
N GLY A 20 8.11 11.50 2.80
CA GLY A 20 8.69 12.83 3.03
C GLY A 20 9.97 13.06 2.23
N TYR A 21 10.92 12.10 2.28
CA TYR A 21 12.17 12.22 1.52
C TYR A 21 11.95 12.21 0.00
N LEU A 22 11.10 11.32 -0.51
CA LEU A 22 10.77 11.27 -1.92
C LEU A 22 10.14 12.58 -2.40
N ALA A 23 9.25 13.16 -1.60
CA ALA A 23 8.61 14.44 -1.92
C ALA A 23 9.62 15.59 -1.91
N ALA A 24 10.48 15.66 -0.89
CA ALA A 24 11.48 16.71 -0.76
C ALA A 24 12.59 16.65 -1.82
N HIS A 25 12.87 15.47 -2.39
CA HIS A 25 13.97 15.25 -3.32
C HIS A 25 13.53 14.71 -4.69
N LYS A 26 12.26 14.89 -5.05
CA LYS A 26 11.65 14.40 -6.29
C LYS A 26 12.49 14.70 -7.53
N GLN A 27 12.87 15.96 -7.76
CA GLN A 27 13.62 16.38 -8.94
C GLN A 27 15.00 15.71 -9.01
N LYS A 28 15.72 15.67 -7.88
CA LYS A 28 17.05 15.04 -7.80
C LYS A 28 16.97 13.55 -8.14
N LEU A 29 15.94 12.87 -7.63
CA LEU A 29 15.71 11.45 -7.89
C LEU A 29 15.35 11.19 -9.36
N GLN A 30 14.48 12.02 -9.95
CA GLN A 30 14.14 11.94 -11.37
C GLN A 30 15.36 12.11 -12.27
N SER A 31 16.20 13.12 -11.99
CA SER A 31 17.42 13.37 -12.78
C SER A 31 18.44 12.25 -12.63
N PHE A 32 18.61 11.71 -11.41
CA PHE A 32 19.59 10.66 -11.14
C PHE A 32 19.19 9.32 -11.76
N LEU A 33 17.93 8.94 -11.65
CA LEU A 33 17.41 7.66 -12.15
C LEU A 33 16.90 7.73 -13.60
N GLN A 34 16.86 8.93 -14.19
CA GLN A 34 16.27 9.19 -15.51
C GLN A 34 14.82 8.70 -15.64
N ILE A 35 14.03 8.81 -14.56
CA ILE A 35 12.61 8.43 -14.53
C ILE A 35 11.71 9.65 -14.32
N VAL A 36 10.42 9.48 -14.64
CA VAL A 36 9.39 10.46 -14.35
C VAL A 36 8.55 10.03 -13.15
N VAL A 37 8.52 10.85 -12.11
CA VAL A 37 7.67 10.63 -10.93
C VAL A 37 6.41 11.48 -11.09
N PHE A 38 5.27 10.85 -11.33
CA PHE A 38 4.00 11.56 -11.46
C PHE A 38 3.46 12.00 -10.10
N GLN A 39 3.23 11.03 -9.21
CA GLN A 39 2.66 11.24 -7.88
C GLN A 39 3.47 10.50 -6.82
N ILE A 40 3.41 11.02 -5.60
CA ILE A 40 3.98 10.40 -4.39
C ILE A 40 2.80 10.26 -3.46
N ARG A 41 2.48 9.02 -3.07
CA ARG A 41 1.22 8.61 -2.44
C ARG A 41 0.02 8.84 -3.37
N VAL A 42 -0.49 7.74 -3.94
CA VAL A 42 -1.69 7.75 -4.78
C VAL A 42 -2.90 7.46 -3.90
N ASP A 43 -3.95 8.27 -4.06
CA ASP A 43 -5.23 8.12 -3.39
C ASP A 43 -6.34 8.38 -4.43
N GLU A 44 -7.10 7.35 -4.78
CA GLU A 44 -8.16 7.41 -5.80
C GLU A 44 -9.51 7.83 -5.19
N CYS A 45 -9.63 7.88 -3.87
CA CYS A 45 -10.89 8.23 -3.20
C CYS A 45 -11.37 9.67 -3.45
N PRO A 46 -10.50 10.69 -3.56
CA PRO A 46 -10.94 12.05 -3.90
C PRO A 46 -11.59 12.15 -5.28
N SER A 47 -11.24 11.27 -6.22
CA SER A 47 -11.72 11.27 -7.61
C SER A 47 -12.86 10.27 -7.87
N SER A 48 -13.17 9.38 -6.94
CA SER A 48 -14.03 8.20 -7.18
C SER A 48 -15.54 8.42 -7.08
N GLY A 49 -16.00 9.64 -6.81
CA GLY A 49 -17.42 9.95 -6.79
C GLY A 49 -18.23 9.18 -5.73
N CYS A 50 -17.62 8.76 -4.63
CA CYS A 50 -18.29 8.01 -3.54
C CYS A 50 -19.28 8.83 -2.69
N ALA A 51 -19.93 9.85 -3.27
CA ALA A 51 -20.92 10.66 -2.59
C ALA A 51 -22.12 9.78 -2.17
N GLY A 52 -22.41 9.72 -0.86
CA GLY A 52 -23.48 8.89 -0.31
C GLY A 52 -23.08 7.46 0.07
N ALA A 53 -21.82 7.05 -0.16
CA ALA A 53 -21.29 5.80 0.35
C ALA A 53 -20.97 5.90 1.86
N SER A 54 -20.86 4.74 2.51
CA SER A 54 -20.42 4.60 3.91
C SER A 54 -18.97 5.05 4.13
N GLY A 55 -18.19 5.12 3.05
CA GLY A 55 -16.87 5.72 2.95
C GLY A 55 -16.16 5.28 1.68
N CYS A 56 -14.85 5.45 1.63
CA CYS A 56 -14.04 5.05 0.50
C CYS A 56 -12.70 4.47 0.97
N THR A 57 -12.29 3.38 0.33
CA THR A 57 -11.02 2.71 0.58
C THR A 57 -10.30 2.46 -0.74
N ASN A 58 -9.00 2.73 -0.81
CA ASN A 58 -8.18 2.30 -1.93
C ASN A 58 -7.80 0.83 -1.78
N VAL A 59 -8.13 0.04 -2.78
CA VAL A 59 -7.64 -1.32 -2.96
C VAL A 59 -6.49 -1.28 -3.95
N LEU A 60 -5.38 -1.91 -3.57
CA LEU A 60 -4.16 -1.99 -4.37
C LEU A 60 -4.00 -3.43 -4.83
N ASN A 61 -3.94 -3.65 -6.14
CA ASN A 61 -3.66 -4.94 -6.74
C ASN A 61 -2.22 -4.96 -7.28
N VAL A 62 -1.45 -5.97 -6.88
CA VAL A 62 -0.05 -6.13 -7.32
C VAL A 62 -0.04 -6.90 -8.63
N ARG A 63 0.67 -6.39 -9.64
CA ARG A 63 0.91 -7.11 -10.89
C ARG A 63 2.34 -7.61 -10.95
N ASP A 64 2.50 -8.84 -11.43
CA ASP A 64 3.80 -9.50 -11.62
C ASP A 64 4.52 -9.01 -12.89
N ALA A 65 4.73 -7.70 -12.98
CA ALA A 65 5.45 -7.05 -14.08
C ALA A 65 6.52 -6.09 -13.55
N PRO A 66 7.53 -6.58 -12.80
CA PRO A 66 8.55 -5.71 -12.22
C PRO A 66 9.43 -5.08 -13.29
N MET A 67 9.85 -3.82 -13.08
CA MET A 67 10.88 -3.17 -13.90
C MET A 67 12.12 -2.93 -13.03
N VAL A 68 13.29 -3.23 -13.58
CA VAL A 68 14.57 -2.98 -12.89
C VAL A 68 15.25 -1.79 -13.55
N VAL A 69 15.67 -0.82 -12.74
CA VAL A 69 16.49 0.31 -13.15
C VAL A 69 17.85 0.17 -12.49
N ASP A 70 18.88 -0.08 -13.28
CA ASP A 70 20.26 -0.20 -12.80
C ASP A 70 21.05 1.09 -13.14
N CYS A 71 21.61 1.71 -12.12
CA CYS A 71 22.49 2.88 -12.22
C CYS A 71 23.95 2.55 -11.81
N GLY A 72 24.33 1.27 -11.79
CA GLY A 72 25.69 0.79 -11.53
C GLY A 72 26.08 0.77 -10.04
N SER A 73 25.84 1.86 -9.31
CA SER A 73 26.05 1.94 -7.85
C SER A 73 24.79 1.60 -7.04
N MET A 74 23.63 1.54 -7.69
CA MET A 74 22.34 1.23 -7.10
C MET A 74 21.44 0.57 -8.14
N SER A 75 20.70 -0.46 -7.73
CA SER A 75 19.63 -1.06 -8.50
C SER A 75 18.29 -0.78 -7.81
N LEU A 76 17.31 -0.33 -8.59
CA LEU A 76 15.95 -0.09 -8.13
C LEU A 76 15.02 -1.10 -8.81
N VAL A 77 14.30 -1.89 -8.02
CA VAL A 77 13.26 -2.81 -8.53
C VAL A 77 11.90 -2.17 -8.28
N SER A 78 11.11 -2.03 -9.34
CA SER A 78 9.73 -1.56 -9.23
C SER A 78 8.77 -2.73 -9.08
N VAL A 79 7.67 -2.46 -8.38
CA VAL A 79 6.50 -3.34 -8.33
C VAL A 79 5.37 -2.60 -9.01
N THR A 80 4.71 -3.23 -9.97
CA THR A 80 3.53 -2.62 -10.61
C THR A 80 2.33 -2.79 -9.69
N LEU A 81 1.70 -1.67 -9.36
CA LEU A 81 0.50 -1.61 -8.55
C LEU A 81 -0.62 -0.96 -9.35
N GLU A 82 -1.82 -1.52 -9.27
CA GLU A 82 -3.05 -0.92 -9.76
C GLU A 82 -3.87 -0.49 -8.56
N SER A 83 -4.15 0.81 -8.44
CA SER A 83 -4.96 1.37 -7.36
C SER A 83 -6.37 1.62 -7.85
N THR A 84 -7.36 1.16 -7.10
CA THR A 84 -8.78 1.39 -7.39
C THR A 84 -9.49 1.83 -6.13
N ALA A 85 -10.31 2.87 -6.24
CA ALA A 85 -11.20 3.26 -5.16
C ALA A 85 -12.39 2.30 -5.07
N VAL A 86 -12.71 1.88 -3.86
CA VAL A 86 -13.91 1.11 -3.52
C VAL A 86 -14.75 1.97 -2.58
N CYS A 87 -15.96 2.30 -3.02
CA CYS A 87 -16.93 3.08 -2.24
C CYS A 87 -17.60 2.22 -1.15
N SER A 88 -16.80 1.75 -0.21
CA SER A 88 -17.26 1.06 0.98
C SER A 88 -16.33 1.39 2.15
N CYS A 89 -16.83 1.12 3.35
CA CYS A 89 -16.04 1.17 4.57
C CYS A 89 -15.92 -0.26 5.09
N PRO A 90 -14.88 -1.02 4.72
CA PRO A 90 -14.81 -2.44 5.05
C PRO A 90 -14.87 -2.70 6.57
N GLY A 91 -14.29 -1.84 7.40
CA GLY A 91 -14.38 -1.98 8.86
C GLY A 91 -15.79 -1.77 9.44
N ARG A 92 -16.72 -1.17 8.68
CA ARG A 92 -18.13 -1.00 9.05
C ARG A 92 -19.05 -2.00 8.33
N ASP A 93 -18.75 -2.25 7.06
CA ASP A 93 -19.63 -2.98 6.14
C ASP A 93 -19.26 -4.46 6.02
N GLN A 94 -18.05 -4.87 6.41
CA GLN A 94 -17.74 -6.29 6.53
C GLN A 94 -18.41 -6.84 7.79
N THR A 95 -19.36 -7.74 7.60
CA THR A 95 -19.76 -8.66 8.67
C THR A 95 -18.55 -9.50 9.02
N HIS A 96 -17.92 -9.18 10.15
CA HIS A 96 -16.87 -9.99 10.74
C HIS A 96 -17.36 -11.44 10.82
N GLN A 97 -16.69 -12.32 10.11
CA GLN A 97 -16.98 -13.74 10.14
C GLN A 97 -16.21 -14.40 11.27
N PRO A 98 -16.58 -15.62 11.70
CA PRO A 98 -15.70 -16.41 12.57
C PRO A 98 -14.39 -16.76 11.86
N CYS A 99 -13.34 -17.06 12.62
CA CYS A 99 -12.02 -17.45 12.11
C CYS A 99 -12.09 -18.62 11.11
N SER A 100 -13.05 -19.53 11.29
CA SER A 100 -13.27 -20.70 10.44
C SER A 100 -13.79 -20.39 9.03
N ALA A 101 -14.35 -19.19 8.82
CA ALA A 101 -14.80 -18.76 7.49
C ALA A 101 -13.64 -18.42 6.55
N TYR A 102 -12.44 -18.19 7.10
CA TYR A 102 -11.27 -17.82 6.32
C TYR A 102 -10.41 -19.06 6.02
N PRO A 103 -10.00 -19.27 4.75
CA PRO A 103 -9.16 -20.41 4.39
C PRO A 103 -7.75 -20.32 4.99
N ARG A 104 -7.32 -19.14 5.48
CA ARG A 104 -6.08 -18.89 6.20
C ARG A 104 -6.31 -17.84 7.27
N ASN A 105 -5.43 -17.79 8.27
CA ASN A 105 -5.47 -16.79 9.33
C ASN A 105 -5.53 -15.36 8.73
N PRO A 106 -6.63 -14.62 8.96
CA PRO A 106 -6.81 -13.28 8.39
C PRO A 106 -5.95 -12.21 9.09
N CYS A 107 -5.31 -12.53 10.22
CA CYS A 107 -4.46 -11.61 10.96
C CYS A 107 -3.07 -11.47 10.33
N PHE A 108 -2.64 -10.24 10.10
CA PHE A 108 -1.29 -9.94 9.60
C PHE A 108 -0.23 -9.99 10.72
N ASN A 109 1.05 -10.02 10.34
CA ASN A 109 2.21 -9.92 11.24
C ASN A 109 2.27 -11.00 12.34
N GLY A 110 1.82 -12.21 12.04
CA GLY A 110 1.84 -13.33 13.00
C GLY A 110 0.77 -13.23 14.10
N GLY A 111 -0.21 -12.34 13.96
CA GLY A 111 -1.36 -12.30 14.86
C GLY A 111 -2.14 -13.62 14.82
N VAL A 112 -2.83 -13.95 15.92
CA VAL A 112 -3.68 -15.15 16.03
C VAL A 112 -5.13 -14.71 15.92
N CYS A 113 -5.91 -15.43 15.11
CA CYS A 113 -7.34 -15.20 14.98
C CYS A 113 -8.07 -15.77 16.20
N VAL A 114 -8.95 -14.98 16.82
CA VAL A 114 -9.76 -15.40 17.99
C VAL A 114 -11.20 -14.98 17.77
N ASP A 115 -12.14 -15.92 17.85
CA ASP A 115 -13.56 -15.62 17.70
C ASP A 115 -14.08 -14.73 18.84
N THR A 116 -14.80 -13.67 18.49
CA THR A 116 -15.52 -12.76 19.40
C THR A 116 -17.01 -12.73 19.05
N GLN A 117 -17.83 -12.05 19.87
CA GLN A 117 -19.28 -11.91 19.61
C GLN A 117 -19.60 -11.20 18.28
N HIS A 118 -18.66 -10.43 17.75
CA HIS A 118 -18.78 -9.73 16.48
C HIS A 118 -17.75 -10.29 15.49
N GLY A 119 -17.55 -11.61 15.43
CA GLY A 119 -16.54 -12.28 14.58
C GLY A 119 -15.12 -12.17 15.12
N TYR A 120 -14.07 -12.31 14.31
CA TYR A 120 -12.68 -12.26 14.81
C TYR A 120 -12.07 -10.86 14.93
#